data_AF-A0A239EDT5-F1
#
_entry.id   AF-A0A239EDT5-F1
#
_cell.length_a   1.000
_cell.length_b   1.000
_cell.length_c   1.000
_cell.angle_alpha   90.00
_cell.angle_beta   90.00
_cell.angle_gamma   90.00
#
_symmetry.space_group_name_H-M   'P 1'
#
loop_
_entity.id
_entity.type
_entity.pdbx_description
1 polymer ?
#
loop_
_entity_poly.entity_id
_entity_poly.type
_entity_poly.pdbx_seq_one_letter_code
_entity_poly.pdbx_strand_id
1 'polypeptide(L)' 'MTTAERRTNSSPRSRRVRAAAARAYIVTAEYDKVEVPQWIRDVAEGRDIEPRQKS' A
#
# COMPACT_ATOMS: atom_id res chain seq x y z
N MET A 1 -14.18 -27.05 -7.47
CA MET A 1 -13.53 -26.39 -6.32
C MET A 1 -12.63 -25.30 -6.86
N THR A 2 -12.89 -24.03 -6.56
CA THR A 2 -12.07 -22.90 -7.04
C THR A 2 -11.11 -22.52 -5.93
N THR A 3 -9.85 -22.94 -6.07
CA THR A 3 -8.77 -22.51 -5.17
C THR A 3 -8.55 -21.02 -5.41
N ALA A 4 -8.97 -20.18 -4.46
CA ALA A 4 -8.52 -18.79 -4.41
C ALA A 4 -7.02 -18.82 -4.13
N GLU A 5 -6.18 -18.71 -5.16
CA GLU A 5 -4.76 -18.50 -5.00
C GLU A 5 -4.55 -17.27 -4.11
N ARG A 6 -4.09 -17.50 -2.88
CA ARG A 6 -3.63 -16.45 -1.99
C ARG A 6 -2.34 -15.89 -2.60
N ARG A 7 -2.48 -14.93 -3.51
CA ARG A 7 -1.36 -14.20 -4.11
C ARG A 7 -0.71 -13.36 -3.01
N THR A 8 0.19 -13.95 -2.26
CA THR A 8 1.13 -13.24 -1.39
C THR A 8 2.13 -12.53 -2.29
N ASN A 9 1.73 -11.39 -2.84
CA ASN A 9 2.58 -10.59 -3.72
C ASN A 9 3.60 -9.83 -2.86
N SER A 10 4.49 -10.58 -2.19
CA SER A 10 5.64 -10.10 -1.43
C SER A 10 6.86 -9.91 -2.34
N SER A 11 6.66 -9.79 -3.66
CA SER A 11 7.76 -9.47 -4.58
C SER A 11 8.26 -8.03 -4.35
N PRO A 12 9.59 -7.78 -4.38
CA PRO A 12 10.16 -6.43 -4.29
C PRO A 12 9.59 -5.44 -5.31
N ARG A 13 9.18 -5.95 -6.48
CA ARG A 13 8.50 -5.17 -7.53
C ARG A 13 7.16 -4.61 -7.03
N SER A 14 6.41 -5.41 -6.28
CA SER A 14 5.13 -5.02 -5.66
C SER A 14 5.30 -3.94 -4.59
N ARG A 15 6.39 -3.97 -3.80
CA ARG A 15 6.67 -2.93 -2.80
C ARG A 15 6.92 -1.57 -3.46
N ARG A 16 7.70 -1.53 -4.54
CA ARG A 16 7.95 -0.29 -5.31
C ARG A 16 6.67 0.27 -5.92
N VAL A 17 5.82 -0.60 -6.47
CA VAL A 17 4.52 -0.20 -7.05
C VAL A 17 3.59 0.33 -5.96
N ARG A 18 3.50 -0.32 -4.80
CA ARG A 18 2.70 0.17 -3.65
C ARG A 18 3.18 1.53 -3.16
N ALA A 19 4.49 1.73 -3.03
CA ALA A 19 5.05 3.02 -2.63
C ALA A 19 4.75 4.13 -3.65
N ALA A 20 4.89 3.84 -4.95
CA ALA A 20 4.56 4.78 -6.01
C ALA A 20 3.05 5.14 -6.02
N ALA A 21 2.18 4.14 -5.87
CA ALA A 21 0.74 4.37 -5.79
C ALA A 21 0.35 5.20 -4.56
N ALA A 22 0.95 4.94 -3.40
CA ALA A 22 0.72 5.73 -2.19
C ALA A 22 1.15 7.19 -2.34
N ARG A 23 2.30 7.45 -3.00
CA ARG A 23 2.74 8.81 -3.33
C ARG A 23 1.75 9.53 -4.25
N ALA A 24 1.27 8.84 -5.28
CA ALA A 24 0.25 9.41 -6.18
C ALA A 24 -1.04 9.73 -5.43
N TYR A 25 -1.49 8.84 -4.54
CA TYR A 25 -2.67 9.06 -3.71
C TYR A 25 -2.52 10.27 -2.79
N ILE A 26 -1.35 10.49 -2.18
CA ILE A 26 -1.10 11.65 -1.33
C ILE A 26 -1.30 12.95 -2.13
N VAL A 27 -0.74 13.02 -3.34
CA VAL A 27 -0.87 14.21 -4.20
C VAL A 27 -2.34 14.46 -4.57
N THR A 28 -3.10 13.42 -4.90
CA THR A 28 -4.53 13.58 -5.20
C THR A 28 -5.33 13.97 -3.95
N ALA A 29 -5.01 13.40 -2.79
CA ALA A 29 -5.69 13.70 -1.54
C ALA A 29 -5.40 15.13 -1.05
N GLU A 30 -4.20 15.67 -1.29
CA GLU A 30 -3.88 17.08 -1.05
C GLU A 30 -4.75 18.01 -1.90
N TYR A 31 -4.96 17.66 -3.19
CA TYR A 31 -5.83 18.41 -4.08
C TYR A 31 -7.29 18.36 -3.62
N ASP A 32 -7.77 17.17 -3.26
CA ASP A 32 -9.15 16.95 -2.82
C ASP A 32 -9.40 17.36 -1.35
N LYS A 33 -8.37 17.83 -0.63
CA LYS A 33 -8.40 18.16 0.82
C LYS A 33 -8.89 17.00 1.68
N VAL A 34 -8.57 15.77 1.28
CA VAL A 34 -8.92 14.55 1.99
C VAL A 34 -7.78 14.17 2.93
N GLU A 35 -8.13 13.76 4.15
CA GLU A 35 -7.13 13.28 5.10
C GLU A 35 -6.49 11.98 4.61
N VAL A 36 -5.16 11.97 4.53
CA VAL A 36 -4.40 10.77 4.18
C VAL A 36 -4.15 9.92 5.43
N PRO A 37 -4.61 8.65 5.46
CA PRO A 37 -4.31 7.75 6.57
C PRO A 37 -2.81 7.51 6.75
N GLN A 38 -2.36 7.43 8.02
CA GLN A 38 -0.94 7.29 8.35
C GLN A 38 -0.28 6.07 7.70
N TRP A 39 -0.98 4.94 7.61
CA TRP A 39 -0.45 3.73 6.98
C TRP A 39 -0.13 3.92 5.48
N ILE A 40 -0.81 4.83 4.77
CA ILE A 40 -0.49 5.17 3.38
C ILE A 40 0.79 6.01 3.31
N ARG A 41 0.99 6.92 4.27
CA ARG A 41 2.24 7.69 4.38
C ARG A 41 3.43 6.75 4.63
N ASP A 42 3.26 5.77 5.52
CA ASP A 42 4.27 4.75 5.78
C ASP A 42 4.61 3.93 4.51
N VAL A 43 3.60 3.59 3.70
CA VAL A 43 3.80 2.92 2.39
C VAL A 43 4.56 3.82 1.41
N ALA A 44 4.22 5.12 1.35
CA ALA A 44 4.85 6.08 0.44
C ALA A 44 6.33 6.30 0.77
N GLU A 45 6.69 6.26 2.06
CA GLU A 45 8.07 6.22 2.55
C GLU A 45 8.77 4.89 2.27
N GLY A 46 8.02 3.90 1.80
CA GLY A 46 8.54 2.57 1.51
C GLY A 46 8.81 1.76 2.76
N ARG A 47 8.26 2.14 3.93
CA ARG A 47 8.31 1.30 5.13
C ARG A 47 7.56 0.00 4.83
N ASP A 48 8.13 -1.13 5.24
CA ASP A 48 7.39 -2.39 5.20
C ASP A 48 6.24 -2.28 6.21
N ILE A 49 5.09 -1.85 5.73
CA ILE A 49 3.83 -2.25 6.36
C ILE A 49 3.71 -3.74 6.10
N GLU A 50 4.27 -4.55 7.00
CA GLU A 50 3.83 -5.92 7.14
C GLU A 50 2.30 -5.86 7.18
N PRO A 51 1.59 -6.58 6.29
CA PRO A 51 0.16 -6.69 6.44
C PRO A 51 -0.03 -7.29 7.82
N ARG A 52 -0.60 -6.53 8.75
CA ARG A 52 -0.98 -6.99 10.09
C ARG A 52 -1.70 -8.32 9.91
N GLN A 53 -0.96 -9.43 10.03
CA GLN A 53 -1.52 -10.76 9.98
C GLN A 53 -2.36 -10.79 11.25
N LYS A 54 -3.68 -10.76 11.07
CA LYS A 54 -4.58 -11.13 12.15
C LYS A 54 -4.14 -12.52 12.61
N SER A 55 -3.60 -12.62 13.83
CA SER A 55 -3.62 -13.84 14.62
C SER A 55 -5.05 -14.17 15.01
#